data_AF-A0A8J2KXY6-F1
#
_entry.id   AF-A0A8J2KXY6-F1
#
_cell.length_a   1.000
_cell.length_b   1.000
_cell.length_c   1.000
_cell.angle_alpha   90.00
_cell.angle_beta   90.00
_cell.angle_gamma   90.00
#
_symmetry.space_group_name_H-M   'P 1'
#
loop_
_entity.id
_entity.type
_entity.pdbx_description
1 polymer ?
#
loop_
_entity_poly.entity_id
_entity_poly.type
_entity_poly.pdbx_seq_one_letter_code
_entity_poly.pdbx_strand_id
1 'polypeptide(L)'
;MLKKQHVFQHAVSIVELEQIIALNSDIMIHPSTANCFPSTCSQKDVQTIVSNYFRWANFTSDYNVVPAVGNCVTDQKPDFSAGVIVMIVIFAALVVICLVATLVEIGQQDRKTNGRFLSMAWIILMHTWGMLVASQVSWNLVDVKLIYKENWTSFLVHNGLVSVDTFFTMSGLLVTYNLLKTLDKNQGRLNLGLHYLHRYLRLTPAYALIIGCLATIIPYLSSGPNWYVMDMWSVNCQRNWWHNLLYINNLVDYGTDFAANGMCAGLSWYLSADMQFFILTPFLVYPLWRWQRMGKVLLGLVTLGSILTPGLIAYVDHLVPTLITSRGNSLPTTKSLYFKPWARAGPYVVGMWTGYLLFKTAGGTTFKLPKRIIAACWLISTATALAVLLGIKSYFDPNYDIPVVGGALYAGLHRFVWGLVVAWVIVACVKGYAGWVNAFLSWKLFGPLSRLTFCMYLVSYFIQMTLHLRLRQPFYYDSYTMVNLFFAHLIMSILVSYALTVLLEMPFLHLDKLLFGKMVHRKGQHSLADSTRQVNV
;
A
#
# COMPACT_ATOMS: atom_id res chain seq x y z
N MET A 1 6.95 -40.99 -25.18
CA MET A 1 5.57 -40.60 -25.56
C MET A 1 4.64 -41.14 -24.47
N LEU A 2 4.29 -40.31 -23.47
CA LEU A 2 2.91 -39.83 -23.18
C LEU A 2 1.89 -40.97 -23.01
N LYS A 3 1.11 -41.11 -21.93
CA LYS A 3 0.78 -40.22 -20.80
C LYS A 3 0.10 -41.10 -19.73
N LYS A 4 0.50 -40.99 -18.47
CA LYS A 4 -0.20 -41.59 -17.32
C LYS A 4 -1.58 -40.94 -17.16
N GLN A 5 -2.65 -41.70 -17.35
CA GLN A 5 -3.99 -41.34 -16.86
C GLN A 5 -4.07 -41.75 -15.39
N HIS A 6 -4.08 -40.76 -14.51
CA HIS A 6 -4.47 -40.95 -13.13
C HIS A 6 -5.99 -41.13 -13.05
N VAL A 7 -6.33 -42.33 -12.57
CA VAL A 7 -7.57 -42.76 -11.94
C VAL A 7 -8.26 -41.61 -11.18
N PHE A 8 -9.44 -41.20 -11.65
CA PHE A 8 -10.41 -40.46 -10.83
C PHE A 8 -11.02 -41.45 -9.84
N GLN A 9 -10.59 -41.36 -8.58
CA GLN A 9 -11.21 -42.06 -7.46
C GLN A 9 -12.53 -41.36 -7.09
N HIS A 10 -13.58 -42.18 -7.08
CA HIS A 10 -14.90 -42.04 -6.49
C HIS A 10 -15.21 -40.80 -5.64
N ALA A 11 -16.26 -40.09 -6.05
CA ALA A 11 -17.28 -39.54 -5.16
C ALA A 11 -18.66 -39.87 -5.76
N VAL A 12 -18.94 -41.17 -5.91
CA VAL A 12 -20.33 -41.63 -6.01
C VAL A 12 -20.76 -41.86 -4.58
N SER A 13 -21.50 -40.91 -4.01
CA SER A 13 -22.36 -41.22 -2.87
C SER A 13 -23.40 -42.22 -3.40
N ILE A 14 -23.11 -43.51 -3.27
CA ILE A 14 -24.12 -44.57 -3.41
C ILE A 14 -24.98 -44.43 -2.15
N VAL A 15 -25.92 -43.48 -2.18
CA VAL A 15 -27.13 -43.64 -1.38
C VAL A 15 -27.91 -44.71 -2.13
N GLU A 16 -28.06 -45.88 -1.52
CA GLU A 16 -28.92 -46.93 -2.04
C GLU A 16 -30.29 -46.33 -2.32
N LEU A 17 -30.65 -46.22 -3.61
CA LEU A 17 -31.90 -45.61 -4.07
C LEU A 17 -33.12 -46.32 -3.47
N GLU A 18 -32.95 -47.54 -2.97
CA GLU A 18 -33.98 -48.34 -2.30
C GLU A 18 -34.45 -47.72 -0.96
N GLN A 19 -33.61 -46.96 -0.25
CA GLN A 19 -34.01 -46.34 1.03
C GLN A 19 -34.87 -45.08 0.87
N ILE A 20 -34.85 -44.45 -0.30
CA ILE A 20 -35.63 -43.23 -0.56
C ILE A 20 -37.08 -43.57 -1.00
N ILE A 21 -37.29 -44.75 -1.57
CA ILE A 21 -38.58 -45.16 -2.18
C ILE A 21 -39.60 -45.66 -1.13
N ALA A 22 -39.19 -45.88 0.12
CA ALA A 22 -40.07 -46.40 1.19
C ALA A 22 -40.90 -45.32 1.93
N LEU A 23 -40.90 -44.06 1.48
CA LEU A 23 -41.70 -42.98 2.09
C LEU A 23 -42.87 -42.61 1.18
N ASN A 24 -44.07 -42.61 1.77
CA ASN A 24 -45.39 -42.28 1.20
C ASN A 24 -45.40 -41.38 -0.05
N SER A 25 -46.25 -41.77 -0.99
CA SER A 25 -46.35 -41.40 -2.41
C SER A 25 -46.75 -39.95 -2.76
N ASP A 26 -46.26 -38.93 -2.05
CA ASP A 26 -46.53 -37.52 -2.39
C ASP A 26 -45.30 -36.58 -2.33
N ILE A 27 -44.08 -37.11 -2.37
CA ILE A 27 -42.85 -36.30 -2.42
C ILE A 27 -42.24 -36.38 -3.83
N MET A 28 -42.30 -35.27 -4.60
CA MET A 28 -41.51 -35.13 -5.83
C MET A 28 -40.03 -34.94 -5.49
N ILE A 29 -39.19 -35.90 -5.88
CA ILE A 29 -37.75 -35.86 -5.66
C ILE A 29 -37.06 -35.47 -6.98
N HIS A 30 -36.22 -34.45 -6.93
CA HIS A 30 -35.39 -34.01 -8.06
C HIS A 30 -33.91 -34.35 -7.82
N PRO A 31 -33.49 -35.62 -8.00
CA PRO A 31 -32.09 -35.98 -7.85
C PRO A 31 -31.27 -35.35 -8.99
N SER A 32 -30.35 -34.45 -8.65
CA SER A 32 -29.43 -33.84 -9.62
C SER A 32 -28.09 -34.56 -9.61
N THR A 33 -27.70 -35.13 -10.75
CA THR A 33 -26.37 -35.73 -10.94
C THR A 33 -25.55 -34.91 -11.94
N ALA A 34 -24.26 -34.70 -11.68
CA ALA A 34 -23.35 -34.06 -12.61
C ALA A 34 -22.39 -35.09 -13.21
N ASN A 35 -22.37 -35.22 -14.54
CA ASN A 35 -21.51 -36.15 -15.26
C ASN A 35 -20.67 -35.37 -16.30
N CYS A 36 -19.37 -35.62 -16.33
CA CYS A 36 -18.45 -35.01 -17.30
C CYS A 36 -18.41 -35.84 -18.59
N PHE A 37 -18.68 -35.21 -19.73
CA PHE A 37 -18.58 -35.82 -21.07
C PHE A 37 -17.40 -35.21 -21.86
N PRO A 38 -16.82 -35.95 -22.82
CA PRO A 38 -15.81 -35.40 -23.72
C PRO A 38 -16.31 -34.15 -24.45
N SER A 39 -15.41 -33.18 -24.71
CA SER A 39 -15.75 -31.89 -25.35
C SER A 39 -16.27 -31.99 -26.79
N THR A 40 -16.23 -33.19 -27.38
CA THR A 40 -16.79 -33.50 -28.70
C THR A 40 -18.30 -33.79 -28.67
N CYS A 41 -18.90 -34.03 -27.49
CA CYS A 41 -20.33 -34.29 -27.37
C CYS A 41 -21.10 -32.97 -27.21
N SER A 42 -22.10 -32.75 -28.07
CA SER A 42 -23.03 -31.62 -27.92
C SER A 42 -24.07 -31.90 -26.83
N GLN A 43 -24.75 -30.87 -26.34
CA GLN A 43 -25.84 -31.01 -25.37
C GLN A 43 -26.92 -31.99 -25.83
N LYS A 44 -27.20 -32.03 -27.13
CA LYS A 44 -28.18 -32.94 -27.74
C LYS A 44 -27.71 -34.39 -27.70
N ASP A 45 -26.42 -34.63 -27.90
CA ASP A 45 -25.82 -35.97 -27.83
C ASP A 45 -25.90 -36.51 -26.39
N VAL A 46 -25.56 -35.67 -25.42
CA VAL A 46 -25.63 -36.00 -23.98
C VAL A 46 -27.07 -36.35 -23.59
N GLN A 47 -28.04 -35.53 -24.01
CA GLN A 47 -29.45 -35.78 -23.71
C GLN A 47 -29.98 -37.07 -24.35
N THR A 48 -29.52 -37.38 -25.57
CA THR A 48 -29.88 -38.62 -26.28
C THR A 48 -29.29 -39.85 -25.60
N ILE A 49 -28.02 -39.79 -25.17
CA ILE A 49 -27.35 -40.90 -24.46
C ILE A 49 -28.03 -41.18 -23.12
N VAL A 50 -28.28 -40.13 -22.33
CA VAL A 50 -28.91 -40.26 -21.02
C VAL A 50 -30.34 -40.79 -21.13
N SER A 51 -31.14 -40.26 -22.06
CA SER A 51 -32.52 -40.73 -22.25
C SER A 51 -32.61 -42.18 -22.73
N ASN A 52 -31.68 -42.62 -23.59
CA ASN A 52 -31.62 -44.01 -24.04
C ASN A 52 -31.18 -44.97 -22.93
N TYR A 53 -30.27 -44.56 -22.05
CA TYR A 53 -29.85 -45.36 -20.90
C TYR A 53 -31.00 -45.60 -19.91
N PHE A 54 -31.78 -44.55 -19.58
CA PHE A 54 -32.94 -44.68 -18.68
C PHE A 54 -34.08 -45.51 -19.29
N ARG A 55 -34.28 -45.45 -20.61
CA ARG A 55 -35.21 -46.35 -21.32
C ARG A 55 -34.74 -47.80 -21.30
N TRP A 56 -33.44 -48.05 -21.53
CA TRP A 56 -32.87 -49.39 -21.51
C TRP A 56 -32.93 -50.03 -20.12
N ALA A 57 -32.80 -49.22 -19.06
CA ALA A 57 -32.89 -49.68 -17.68
C ALA A 57 -34.35 -49.88 -17.17
N ASN A 58 -35.38 -49.77 -18.03
CA ASN A 58 -36.81 -49.91 -17.70
C ASN A 58 -37.33 -49.00 -16.55
N PHE A 59 -36.59 -47.98 -16.14
CA PHE A 59 -36.99 -47.07 -15.04
C PHE A 59 -38.21 -46.20 -15.36
N THR A 60 -38.61 -46.13 -16.64
CA THR A 60 -39.68 -45.25 -17.10
C THR A 60 -41.08 -45.88 -17.08
N SER A 61 -41.23 -47.19 -16.88
CA SER A 61 -42.57 -47.83 -16.89
C SER A 61 -43.28 -47.77 -15.53
N ASP A 62 -42.53 -47.83 -14.43
CA ASP A 62 -43.12 -47.99 -13.09
C ASP A 62 -43.17 -46.68 -12.30
N TYR A 63 -42.36 -45.70 -12.67
CA TYR A 63 -42.32 -44.37 -12.08
C TYR A 63 -42.10 -43.38 -13.23
N ASN A 64 -42.99 -42.39 -13.43
CA ASN A 64 -42.92 -41.40 -14.51
C ASN A 64 -41.67 -40.49 -14.43
N VAL A 65 -40.48 -41.05 -14.69
CA VAL A 65 -39.20 -40.34 -14.61
C VAL A 65 -38.92 -39.70 -15.97
N VAL A 66 -38.96 -38.37 -16.03
CA VAL A 66 -38.57 -37.59 -17.21
C VAL A 66 -37.12 -37.11 -17.04
N PRO A 67 -36.13 -37.66 -17.76
CA PRO A 67 -34.76 -37.17 -17.69
C PRO A 67 -34.66 -35.79 -18.34
N ALA A 68 -34.37 -34.77 -17.53
CA ALA A 68 -34.13 -33.41 -17.99
C ALA A 68 -32.66 -33.02 -17.78
N VAL A 69 -31.99 -32.58 -18.84
CA VAL A 69 -30.62 -32.03 -18.74
C VAL A 69 -30.73 -30.55 -18.40
N GLY A 70 -30.50 -30.20 -17.14
CA GLY A 70 -30.69 -28.83 -16.63
C GLY A 70 -29.68 -27.82 -17.20
N ASN A 71 -28.38 -28.09 -17.06
CA ASN A 71 -27.31 -27.17 -17.50
C ASN A 71 -26.16 -27.96 -18.15
N CYS A 72 -25.81 -27.62 -19.39
CA CYS A 72 -24.68 -28.18 -20.12
C CYS A 72 -23.68 -27.06 -20.43
N VAL A 73 -22.50 -27.08 -19.80
CA VAL A 73 -21.45 -26.07 -20.02
C VAL A 73 -20.42 -26.67 -20.97
N THR A 74 -20.28 -26.11 -22.16
CA THR A 74 -19.25 -26.47 -23.15
C THR A 74 -18.04 -25.53 -23.04
N ASP A 75 -16.85 -25.97 -23.49
CA ASP A 75 -15.62 -25.17 -23.52
C ASP A 75 -15.61 -24.09 -24.63
N GLN A 76 -16.78 -23.84 -25.25
CA GLN A 76 -16.93 -22.73 -26.21
C GLN A 76 -17.01 -21.41 -25.43
N LYS A 77 -15.99 -20.57 -25.60
CA LYS A 77 -15.98 -19.22 -25.03
C LYS A 77 -17.16 -18.42 -25.58
N PRO A 78 -17.98 -17.78 -24.74
CA PRO A 78 -19.07 -16.95 -25.21
C PRO A 78 -18.53 -15.73 -25.97
N ASP A 79 -19.25 -15.31 -27.01
CA ASP A 79 -18.97 -14.06 -27.70
C ASP A 79 -19.04 -12.87 -26.72
N PHE A 80 -18.19 -11.86 -26.95
CA PHE A 80 -18.14 -10.69 -26.09
C PHE A 80 -19.53 -10.03 -26.03
N SER A 81 -20.16 -10.04 -24.85
CA SER A 81 -21.41 -9.31 -24.66
C SER A 81 -21.19 -7.81 -24.90
N ALA A 82 -22.23 -7.10 -25.34
CA ALA A 82 -22.17 -5.65 -25.54
C ALA A 82 -21.64 -4.91 -24.29
N GLY A 83 -21.96 -5.39 -23.08
CA GLY A 83 -21.42 -4.86 -21.83
C GLY A 83 -19.91 -5.05 -21.68
N VAL A 84 -19.36 -6.19 -22.11
CA VAL A 84 -17.91 -6.44 -22.09
C VAL A 84 -17.18 -5.58 -23.13
N ILE A 85 -17.76 -5.42 -24.32
CA ILE A 85 -17.20 -4.53 -25.36
C ILE A 85 -17.19 -3.08 -24.87
N VAL A 86 -18.30 -2.59 -24.29
CA VAL A 86 -18.37 -1.23 -23.72
C VAL A 86 -17.34 -1.04 -22.61
N MET A 87 -17.18 -2.02 -21.72
CA MET A 87 -16.16 -1.96 -20.67
C MET A 87 -14.75 -1.90 -21.26
N ILE A 88 -14.42 -2.74 -22.26
CA ILE A 88 -13.12 -2.71 -22.94
C ILE A 88 -12.88 -1.33 -23.57
N VAL A 89 -13.89 -0.75 -24.23
CA VAL A 89 -13.79 0.58 -24.86
C VAL A 89 -13.60 1.68 -23.82
N ILE A 90 -14.33 1.65 -22.70
CA ILE A 90 -14.16 2.62 -21.60
C ILE A 90 -12.77 2.51 -20.98
N PHE A 91 -12.30 1.29 -20.70
CA PHE A 91 -10.96 1.09 -20.17
C PHE A 91 -9.88 1.52 -21.17
N ALA A 92 -10.04 1.22 -22.45
CA ALA A 92 -9.13 1.69 -23.50
C ALA A 92 -9.12 3.22 -23.59
N ALA A 93 -10.29 3.87 -23.53
CA ALA A 93 -10.40 5.32 -23.53
C ALA A 93 -9.74 5.95 -22.29
N LEU A 94 -9.95 5.40 -21.09
CA LEU A 94 -9.29 5.85 -19.86
C LEU A 94 -7.77 5.67 -19.92
N VAL A 95 -7.28 4.55 -20.45
CA VAL A 95 -5.85 4.32 -20.65
C VAL A 95 -5.28 5.32 -21.65
N VAL A 96 -5.97 5.59 -22.76
CA VAL A 96 -5.54 6.60 -23.75
C VAL A 96 -5.54 8.00 -23.14
N ILE A 97 -6.57 8.37 -22.37
CA ILE A 97 -6.62 9.65 -21.66
C ILE A 97 -5.46 9.76 -20.67
N CYS A 98 -5.17 8.71 -19.91
CA CYS A 98 -4.03 8.69 -19.00
C CYS A 98 -2.71 8.80 -19.75
N LEU A 99 -2.53 8.11 -20.88
CA LEU A 99 -1.35 8.22 -21.71
C LEU A 99 -1.20 9.64 -22.26
N VAL A 100 -2.27 10.25 -22.80
CA VAL A 100 -2.26 11.61 -23.33
C VAL A 100 -1.97 12.63 -22.22
N ALA A 101 -2.63 12.56 -21.07
CA ALA A 101 -2.38 13.43 -19.93
C ALA A 101 -0.93 13.30 -19.42
N THR A 102 -0.42 12.07 -19.36
CA THR A 102 0.97 11.77 -18.99
C THR A 102 1.94 12.37 -20.01
N LEU A 103 1.67 12.26 -21.31
CA LEU A 103 2.50 12.84 -22.39
C LEU A 103 2.49 14.37 -22.36
N VAL A 104 1.34 14.99 -22.10
CA VAL A 104 1.19 16.45 -21.96
C VAL A 104 2.00 16.96 -20.76
N GLU A 105 1.94 16.29 -19.60
CA GLU A 105 2.74 16.65 -18.43
C GLU A 105 4.25 16.38 -18.62
N ILE A 106 4.62 15.31 -19.34
CA ILE A 106 6.03 15.01 -19.72
C ILE A 106 6.63 16.17 -20.54
N GLY A 107 5.83 16.82 -21.39
CA GLY A 107 6.24 17.95 -22.20
C GLY A 107 6.56 19.22 -21.40
N GLN A 108 5.92 19.40 -20.24
CA GLN A 108 5.99 20.63 -19.45
C GLN A 108 6.91 20.56 -18.21
N GLN A 109 7.50 19.40 -17.90
CA GLN A 109 8.19 19.18 -16.62
C GLN A 109 9.72 19.30 -16.69
N ASP A 110 10.27 20.18 -15.84
CA ASP A 110 11.71 20.24 -15.54
C ASP A 110 12.22 18.92 -14.92
N ARG A 111 13.47 18.54 -15.23
CA ARG A 111 14.16 17.36 -14.65
C ARG A 111 14.31 17.50 -13.13
N LYS A 112 13.31 17.07 -12.38
CA LYS A 112 13.35 16.85 -10.93
C LYS A 112 13.37 15.35 -10.66
N THR A 113 14.10 14.93 -9.62
CA THR A 113 14.17 13.53 -9.20
C THR A 113 12.81 13.08 -8.62
N ASN A 114 12.21 12.04 -9.19
CA ASN A 114 10.82 11.63 -8.96
C ASN A 114 10.73 10.20 -8.37
N GLY A 115 11.50 9.91 -7.32
CA GLY A 115 11.56 8.57 -6.69
C GLY A 115 10.31 8.15 -5.89
N ARG A 116 9.35 9.06 -5.68
CA ARG A 116 8.12 8.81 -4.90
C ARG A 116 7.21 7.77 -5.55
N PHE A 117 7.09 7.82 -6.88
CA PHE A 117 6.25 6.86 -7.60
C PHE A 117 6.74 5.42 -7.43
N LEU A 118 8.05 5.18 -7.53
CA LEU A 118 8.63 3.85 -7.36
C LEU A 118 8.38 3.29 -5.96
N SER A 119 8.49 4.13 -4.93
CA SER A 119 8.17 3.73 -3.55
C SER A 119 6.68 3.40 -3.40
N MET A 120 5.78 4.16 -4.04
CA MET A 120 4.35 3.88 -4.02
C MET A 120 3.99 2.61 -4.79
N ALA A 121 4.59 2.38 -5.96
CA ALA A 121 4.41 1.13 -6.70
C ALA A 121 4.88 -0.08 -5.88
N TRP A 122 5.98 0.05 -5.14
CA TRP A 122 6.44 -1.00 -4.25
C TRP A 122 5.49 -1.27 -3.06
N ILE A 123 4.85 -0.23 -2.50
CA ILE A 123 3.77 -0.39 -1.51
C ILE A 123 2.61 -1.21 -2.10
N ILE A 124 2.17 -0.89 -3.32
CA ILE A 124 1.09 -1.63 -4.01
C ILE A 124 1.48 -3.09 -4.24
N LEU A 125 2.73 -3.33 -4.67
CA LEU A 125 3.28 -4.66 -4.88
C LEU A 125 3.26 -5.47 -3.57
N MET A 126 3.76 -4.89 -2.48
CA MET A 126 3.81 -5.53 -1.17
C MET A 126 2.40 -5.87 -0.65
N HIS A 127 1.44 -4.94 -0.76
CA HIS A 127 0.06 -5.23 -0.39
C HIS A 127 -0.57 -6.30 -1.27
N THR A 128 -0.30 -6.31 -2.57
CA THR A 128 -0.87 -7.33 -3.48
C THR A 128 -0.43 -8.74 -3.06
N TRP A 129 0.84 -8.92 -2.71
CA TRP A 129 1.35 -10.22 -2.25
C TRP A 129 0.88 -10.56 -0.83
N GLY A 130 0.81 -9.57 0.07
CA GLY A 130 0.40 -9.79 1.46
C GLY A 130 -1.10 -10.02 1.66
N MET A 131 -1.96 -9.36 0.88
CA MET A 131 -3.42 -9.39 1.05
C MET A 131 -4.01 -10.76 0.75
N LEU A 132 -3.47 -11.50 -0.22
CA LEU A 132 -3.98 -12.83 -0.57
C LEU A 132 -3.71 -13.87 0.52
N VAL A 133 -2.60 -13.73 1.24
CA VAL A 133 -2.33 -14.54 2.45
C VAL A 133 -3.31 -14.18 3.55
N ALA A 134 -3.51 -12.88 3.77
CA ALA A 134 -4.35 -12.38 4.86
C ALA A 134 -5.84 -12.69 4.64
N SER A 135 -6.30 -12.74 3.38
CA SER A 135 -7.70 -12.98 3.01
C SER A 135 -8.05 -14.46 2.77
N GLN A 136 -7.08 -15.37 2.86
CA GLN A 136 -7.24 -16.83 2.75
C GLN A 136 -7.93 -17.34 1.46
N VAL A 137 -7.96 -16.55 0.39
CA VAL A 137 -8.69 -16.89 -0.85
C VAL A 137 -7.80 -17.67 -1.84
N SER A 138 -6.95 -18.58 -1.37
CA SER A 138 -6.06 -19.36 -2.25
C SER A 138 -6.19 -20.88 -2.07
N TRP A 139 -6.09 -21.60 -3.19
CA TRP A 139 -6.19 -23.07 -3.22
C TRP A 139 -5.01 -23.76 -2.52
N ASN A 140 -3.84 -23.11 -2.47
CA ASN A 140 -2.57 -23.69 -2.07
C ASN A 140 -1.94 -22.99 -0.85
N LEU A 141 -2.76 -22.60 0.14
CA LEU A 141 -2.33 -21.89 1.36
C LEU A 141 -1.12 -22.52 2.08
N VAL A 142 -1.02 -23.85 2.08
CA VAL A 142 0.11 -24.58 2.67
C VAL A 142 1.39 -24.35 1.85
N ASP A 143 1.28 -24.46 0.52
CA ASP A 143 2.39 -24.20 -0.39
C ASP A 143 2.82 -22.74 -0.36
N VAL A 144 1.91 -21.78 -0.13
CA VAL A 144 2.27 -20.36 0.04
C VAL A 144 3.29 -20.16 1.15
N LYS A 145 3.11 -20.83 2.30
CA LYS A 145 4.06 -20.77 3.41
C LYS A 145 5.43 -21.35 3.02
N LEU A 146 5.46 -22.37 2.16
CA LEU A 146 6.68 -22.99 1.64
C LEU A 146 7.35 -22.15 0.54
N ILE A 147 6.56 -21.53 -0.36
CA ILE A 147 7.02 -20.60 -1.39
C ILE A 147 7.71 -19.39 -0.75
N TYR A 148 7.24 -18.93 0.41
CA TYR A 148 7.92 -17.91 1.19
C TYR A 148 9.27 -18.35 1.73
N LYS A 149 9.44 -19.63 2.06
CA LYS A 149 10.71 -20.16 2.56
C LYS A 149 11.75 -20.27 1.45
N GLU A 150 11.35 -20.73 0.27
CA GLU A 150 12.31 -21.14 -0.77
C GLU A 150 12.69 -20.05 -1.77
N ASN A 151 11.78 -19.12 -2.08
CA ASN A 151 12.05 -18.12 -3.10
C ASN A 151 12.60 -16.81 -2.51
N TRP A 152 13.90 -16.56 -2.70
CA TRP A 152 14.59 -15.38 -2.16
C TRP A 152 14.00 -14.04 -2.66
N THR A 153 13.44 -14.02 -3.86
CA THR A 153 12.81 -12.83 -4.46
C THR A 153 11.54 -12.41 -3.70
N SER A 154 10.85 -13.37 -3.07
CA SER A 154 9.68 -13.09 -2.23
C SER A 154 10.02 -12.16 -1.08
N PHE A 155 11.21 -12.27 -0.46
CA PHE A 155 11.57 -11.42 0.67
C PHE A 155 11.71 -9.93 0.30
N LEU A 156 12.08 -9.63 -0.96
CA LEU A 156 12.12 -8.24 -1.47
C LEU A 156 10.72 -7.60 -1.50
N VAL A 157 9.68 -8.42 -1.68
CA VAL A 157 8.29 -7.96 -1.71
C VAL A 157 7.71 -7.87 -0.30
N HIS A 158 7.89 -8.92 0.52
CA HIS A 158 7.25 -9.02 1.84
C HIS A 158 7.88 -8.10 2.87
N ASN A 159 9.20 -7.86 2.82
CA ASN A 159 9.83 -6.86 3.66
C ASN A 159 9.72 -5.43 3.09
N GLY A 160 8.84 -5.24 2.10
CA GLY A 160 8.59 -3.95 1.45
C GLY A 160 8.01 -2.87 2.38
N LEU A 161 7.76 -3.15 3.67
CA LEU A 161 7.30 -2.18 4.66
C LEU A 161 8.26 -0.99 4.84
N VAL A 162 9.54 -1.18 4.50
CA VAL A 162 10.55 -0.14 4.48
C VAL A 162 10.35 0.89 3.34
N SER A 163 9.53 0.57 2.34
CA SER A 163 9.14 1.54 1.30
C SER A 163 8.47 2.79 1.88
N VAL A 164 7.68 2.62 2.96
CA VAL A 164 7.06 3.72 3.69
C VAL A 164 8.10 4.58 4.43
N ASP A 165 9.21 3.97 4.86
CA ASP A 165 10.33 4.67 5.52
C ASP A 165 11.08 5.61 4.56
N THR A 166 11.06 5.33 3.25
CA THR A 166 11.52 6.26 2.22
C THR A 166 10.69 7.55 2.24
N PHE A 167 9.37 7.46 2.40
CA PHE A 167 8.51 8.64 2.47
C PHE A 167 8.75 9.47 3.72
N PHE A 168 8.94 8.83 4.89
CA PHE A 168 9.34 9.53 6.12
C PHE A 168 10.68 10.27 5.94
N THR A 169 11.67 9.63 5.33
CA THR A 169 12.99 10.24 5.05
C THR A 169 12.84 11.47 4.16
N MET A 170 12.06 11.36 3.08
CA MET A 170 11.79 12.50 2.19
C MET A 170 11.03 13.63 2.90
N SER A 171 10.04 13.30 3.72
CA SER A 171 9.24 14.28 4.48
C SER A 171 10.12 15.07 5.45
N GLY A 172 10.90 14.38 6.29
CA GLY A 172 11.82 15.02 7.25
C GLY A 172 12.85 15.93 6.57
N LEU A 173 13.40 15.50 5.43
CA LEU A 173 14.34 16.29 4.63
C LEU A 173 13.70 17.57 4.10
N LEU A 174 12.56 17.44 3.41
CA LEU A 174 11.90 18.56 2.74
C LEU A 174 11.39 19.59 3.75
N VAL A 175 10.78 19.16 4.84
CA VAL A 175 10.29 20.06 5.89
C VAL A 175 11.48 20.81 6.51
N THR A 176 12.55 20.09 6.89
CA THR A 176 13.73 20.71 7.51
C THR A 176 14.42 21.70 6.58
N TYR A 177 14.68 21.31 5.33
CA TYR A 177 15.34 22.17 4.35
C TYR A 177 14.54 23.45 4.07
N ASN A 178 13.23 23.32 3.83
CA ASN A 178 12.38 24.49 3.56
C ASN A 178 12.22 25.38 4.79
N LEU A 179 12.08 24.79 5.97
CA LEU A 179 11.92 25.56 7.20
C LEU A 179 13.19 26.36 7.55
N LEU A 180 14.37 25.75 7.42
CA LEU A 180 15.65 26.46 7.58
C LEU A 180 15.78 27.63 6.59
N LYS A 181 15.38 27.44 5.33
CA LYS A 181 15.37 28.49 4.31
C LYS A 181 14.39 29.62 4.64
N THR A 182 13.20 29.29 5.15
CA THR A 182 12.22 30.28 5.60
C THR A 182 12.72 31.06 6.81
N LEU A 183 13.36 30.39 7.78
CA LEU A 183 13.94 31.04 8.96
C LEU A 183 15.08 32.00 8.59
N ASP A 184 15.98 31.60 7.67
CA ASP A 184 17.02 32.49 7.13
C ASP A 184 16.40 33.71 6.45
N LYS A 185 15.40 33.51 5.58
CA LYS A 185 14.77 34.60 4.82
C LYS A 185 13.99 35.57 5.73
N ASN A 186 13.31 35.06 6.75
CA ASN A 186 12.44 35.84 7.62
C ASN A 186 13.10 36.26 8.95
N GLN A 187 14.43 36.11 9.07
CA GLN A 187 15.19 36.41 10.29
C GLN A 187 14.60 35.76 11.55
N GLY A 188 14.16 34.51 11.44
CA GLY A 188 13.57 33.73 12.53
C GLY A 188 12.07 33.92 12.76
N ARG A 189 11.38 34.79 12.00
CA ARG A 189 9.91 34.94 12.10
C ARG A 189 9.18 33.80 11.38
N LEU A 190 8.50 32.96 12.16
CA LEU A 190 7.71 31.83 11.66
C LEU A 190 6.28 31.90 12.22
N ASN A 191 5.29 31.92 11.33
CA ASN A 191 3.89 31.76 11.74
C ASN A 191 3.56 30.26 11.79
N LEU A 192 3.69 29.67 12.97
CA LEU A 192 3.44 28.24 13.20
C LEU A 192 1.99 27.84 12.91
N GLY A 193 1.02 28.65 13.35
CA GLY A 193 -0.39 28.37 13.11
C GLY A 193 -0.72 28.30 11.62
N LEU A 194 -0.21 29.26 10.85
CA LEU A 194 -0.37 29.27 9.39
C LEU A 194 0.37 28.09 8.72
N HIS A 195 1.56 27.75 9.20
CA HIS A 195 2.35 26.62 8.71
C HIS A 195 1.60 25.28 8.86
N TYR A 196 0.98 25.05 10.02
CA TYR A 196 0.17 23.86 10.28
C TYR A 196 -1.15 23.88 9.50
N LEU A 197 -1.84 25.03 9.47
CA LEU A 197 -3.11 25.19 8.77
C LEU A 197 -2.98 24.87 7.27
N HIS A 198 -1.94 25.38 6.61
CA HIS A 198 -1.70 25.11 5.19
C HIS A 198 -1.54 23.61 4.89
N ARG A 199 -0.79 22.89 5.74
CA ARG A 199 -0.62 21.45 5.54
C ARG A 199 -1.92 20.70 5.78
N TYR A 200 -2.67 21.08 6.82
CA TYR A 200 -3.95 20.47 7.14
C TYR A 200 -4.97 20.67 6.00
N LEU A 201 -5.18 21.91 5.54
CA LEU A 201 -6.09 22.22 4.44
C LEU A 201 -5.70 21.55 3.11
N ARG A 202 -4.41 21.26 2.91
CA ARG A 202 -3.93 20.56 1.73
C ARG A 202 -4.26 19.05 1.75
N LEU A 203 -4.07 18.38 2.89
CA LEU A 203 -4.15 16.91 2.97
C LEU A 203 -5.55 16.43 3.36
N THR A 204 -6.20 17.13 4.29
CA THR A 204 -7.43 16.68 4.92
C THR A 204 -8.63 16.55 3.97
N PRO A 205 -8.87 17.41 2.95
CA PRO A 205 -10.09 17.30 2.14
C PRO A 205 -10.22 15.96 1.40
N ALA A 206 -9.16 15.53 0.69
CA ALA A 206 -9.16 14.25 -0.01
C ALA A 206 -9.23 13.08 0.98
N TYR A 207 -8.55 13.20 2.11
CA TYR A 207 -8.55 12.16 3.15
C TYR A 207 -9.91 11.99 3.82
N ALA A 208 -10.60 13.10 4.13
CA ALA A 208 -11.93 13.12 4.72
C ALA A 208 -12.98 12.52 3.78
N LEU A 209 -12.89 12.79 2.47
CA LEU A 209 -13.78 12.15 1.50
C LEU A 209 -13.61 10.63 1.51
N ILE A 210 -12.37 10.14 1.46
CA ILE A 210 -12.12 8.70 1.48
C ILE A 210 -12.67 8.08 2.77
N ILE A 211 -12.43 8.68 3.93
CA ILE A 211 -13.01 8.21 5.21
C ILE A 211 -14.54 8.17 5.14
N GLY A 212 -15.17 9.20 4.57
CA GLY A 212 -16.62 9.23 4.34
C GLY A 212 -17.10 8.08 3.46
N CYS A 213 -16.42 7.83 2.33
CA CYS A 213 -16.72 6.71 1.44
C CYS A 213 -16.58 5.35 2.15
N LEU A 214 -15.56 5.18 3.01
CA LEU A 214 -15.39 3.96 3.81
C LEU A 214 -16.52 3.78 4.82
N ALA A 215 -16.95 4.88 5.45
CA ALA A 215 -18.03 4.86 6.42
C ALA A 215 -19.41 4.59 5.81
N THR A 216 -19.64 4.91 4.53
CA THR A 216 -21.01 4.87 3.95
C THR A 216 -21.16 4.06 2.68
N ILE A 217 -20.23 4.18 1.72
CA ILE A 217 -20.39 3.62 0.37
C ILE A 217 -19.89 2.17 0.30
N ILE A 218 -18.81 1.86 1.02
CA ILE A 218 -18.12 0.57 0.92
C ILE A 218 -19.06 -0.63 1.04
N PRO A 219 -19.97 -0.75 2.03
CA PRO A 219 -20.85 -1.92 2.16
C PRO A 219 -21.69 -2.24 0.92
N TYR A 220 -22.04 -1.21 0.13
CA TYR A 220 -22.90 -1.33 -1.04
C TYR A 220 -22.15 -1.54 -2.35
N LEU A 221 -20.81 -1.48 -2.33
CA LEU A 221 -20.00 -1.50 -3.55
C LEU A 221 -19.89 -2.90 -4.18
N SER A 222 -20.07 -3.96 -3.40
CA SER A 222 -19.98 -5.35 -3.88
C SER A 222 -20.64 -6.34 -2.93
N SER A 223 -20.50 -7.63 -3.26
CA SER A 223 -20.85 -8.76 -2.39
C SER A 223 -19.87 -9.91 -2.60
N GLY A 224 -19.64 -10.70 -1.56
CA GLY A 224 -18.73 -11.84 -1.59
C GLY A 224 -18.70 -12.59 -0.25
N PRO A 225 -18.12 -13.80 -0.22
CA PRO A 225 -18.06 -14.63 0.98
C PRO A 225 -17.32 -13.95 2.14
N ASN A 226 -16.28 -13.16 1.83
CA ASN A 226 -15.50 -12.42 2.82
C ASN A 226 -15.89 -10.94 2.92
N TRP A 227 -17.03 -10.55 2.34
CA TRP A 227 -17.47 -9.14 2.31
C TRP A 227 -17.84 -8.60 3.69
N TYR A 228 -18.20 -9.46 4.64
CA TYR A 228 -18.47 -9.06 6.03
C TYR A 228 -17.30 -8.28 6.67
N VAL A 229 -16.06 -8.51 6.21
CA VAL A 229 -14.88 -7.75 6.66
C VAL A 229 -14.99 -6.27 6.26
N MET A 230 -15.50 -5.98 5.06
CA MET A 230 -15.79 -4.61 4.61
C MET A 230 -16.92 -3.97 5.41
N ASP A 231 -17.96 -4.74 5.74
CA ASP A 231 -19.08 -4.26 6.55
C ASP A 231 -18.60 -3.87 7.96
N MET A 232 -17.83 -4.74 8.62
CA MET A 232 -17.20 -4.45 9.91
C MET A 232 -16.29 -3.23 9.83
N TRP A 233 -15.53 -3.10 8.74
CA TRP A 233 -14.64 -1.96 8.55
C TRP A 233 -15.42 -0.65 8.42
N SER A 234 -16.54 -0.67 7.70
CA SER A 234 -17.43 0.48 7.56
C SER A 234 -18.04 0.91 8.90
N VAL A 235 -18.50 -0.04 9.72
CA VAL A 235 -19.00 0.22 11.08
C VAL A 235 -17.92 0.86 11.96
N ASN A 236 -16.70 0.33 11.92
CA ASN A 236 -15.56 0.94 12.62
C ASN A 236 -15.31 2.37 12.14
N CYS A 237 -15.45 2.63 10.84
CA CYS A 237 -15.36 3.98 10.30
C CYS A 237 -16.45 4.93 10.79
N GLN A 238 -17.70 4.51 10.82
CA GLN A 238 -18.81 5.33 11.32
C GLN A 238 -18.61 5.74 12.78
N ARG A 239 -17.99 4.88 13.60
CA ARG A 239 -17.68 5.18 15.01
C ARG A 239 -16.42 6.02 15.20
N ASN A 240 -15.35 5.68 14.47
CA ASN A 240 -14.00 6.14 14.76
C ASN A 240 -13.39 7.10 13.72
N TRP A 241 -14.17 7.62 12.75
CA TRP A 241 -13.68 8.52 11.68
C TRP A 241 -12.92 9.75 12.21
N TRP A 242 -13.34 10.30 13.35
CA TRP A 242 -12.78 11.52 13.92
C TRP A 242 -11.31 11.34 14.36
N HIS A 243 -10.92 10.12 14.78
CA HIS A 243 -9.52 9.81 15.10
C HIS A 243 -8.59 10.01 13.90
N ASN A 244 -9.09 9.71 12.70
CA ASN A 244 -8.34 9.86 11.46
C ASN A 244 -8.23 11.33 11.06
N LEU A 245 -9.30 12.12 11.16
CA LEU A 245 -9.24 13.57 10.86
C LEU A 245 -8.36 14.35 11.84
N LEU A 246 -8.29 13.92 13.11
CA LEU A 246 -7.37 14.47 14.10
C LEU A 246 -5.93 13.93 13.96
N TYR A 247 -5.67 13.01 13.04
CA TYR A 247 -4.35 12.38 12.86
C TYR A 247 -3.81 11.67 14.12
N ILE A 248 -4.70 11.02 14.88
CA ILE A 248 -4.37 10.28 16.13
C ILE A 248 -4.74 8.79 16.09
N ASN A 249 -5.21 8.28 14.95
CA ASN A 249 -5.64 6.88 14.81
C ASN A 249 -4.52 5.84 15.01
N ASN A 250 -3.25 6.25 15.08
CA ASN A 250 -2.14 5.38 15.44
C ASN A 250 -1.75 5.47 16.92
N LEU A 251 -2.24 6.48 17.65
CA LEU A 251 -1.96 6.68 19.07
C LEU A 251 -3.01 6.02 19.95
N VAL A 252 -4.27 6.04 19.52
CA VAL A 252 -5.41 5.43 20.21
C VAL A 252 -5.18 3.93 20.39
N ASP A 253 -5.52 3.44 21.58
CA ASP A 253 -5.61 2.00 21.83
C ASP A 253 -7.02 1.52 21.53
N TYR A 254 -7.10 0.53 20.65
CA TYR A 254 -8.33 -0.07 20.17
C TYR A 254 -8.67 -1.38 20.91
N GLY A 255 -7.92 -1.69 21.98
CA GLY A 255 -8.15 -2.89 22.80
C GLY A 255 -7.86 -4.18 22.04
N THR A 256 -8.15 -5.33 22.65
CA THR A 256 -7.89 -6.65 22.06
C THR A 256 -8.82 -6.98 20.90
N ASP A 257 -10.06 -6.49 20.93
CA ASP A 257 -11.10 -6.80 19.95
C ASP A 257 -11.06 -5.84 18.75
N PHE A 258 -9.96 -5.93 17.99
CA PHE A 258 -9.72 -5.07 16.82
C PHE A 258 -10.80 -5.21 15.73
N ALA A 259 -11.54 -6.33 15.72
CA ALA A 259 -12.68 -6.53 14.83
C ALA A 259 -13.88 -5.63 15.19
N ALA A 260 -14.16 -5.46 16.49
CA ALA A 260 -15.34 -4.75 16.98
C ALA A 260 -15.13 -3.24 17.19
N ASN A 261 -13.90 -2.81 17.49
CA ASN A 261 -13.53 -1.41 17.72
C ASN A 261 -12.22 -1.06 17.01
N GLY A 262 -12.08 -1.41 15.73
CA GLY A 262 -10.85 -1.19 14.96
C GLY A 262 -10.63 0.25 14.51
N MET A 263 -9.48 0.48 13.88
CA MET A 263 -9.18 1.73 13.16
C MET A 263 -10.10 1.90 11.95
N CYS A 264 -10.57 3.12 11.69
CA CYS A 264 -11.33 3.40 10.47
C CYS A 264 -10.49 3.23 9.21
N ALA A 265 -9.38 3.95 9.05
CA ALA A 265 -8.50 3.77 7.89
C ALA A 265 -7.16 3.23 8.37
N GLY A 266 -7.05 1.90 8.56
CA GLY A 266 -5.85 1.24 9.05
C GLY A 266 -4.59 1.71 8.33
N LEU A 267 -4.60 1.72 6.99
CA LEU A 267 -3.50 2.21 6.14
C LEU A 267 -3.00 3.61 6.54
N SER A 268 -3.90 4.51 6.90
CA SER A 268 -3.58 5.92 7.11
C SER A 268 -2.79 6.23 8.39
N TRP A 269 -2.41 5.21 9.17
CA TRP A 269 -1.47 5.33 10.29
C TRP A 269 -0.20 6.13 9.92
N TYR A 270 0.30 5.94 8.69
CA TYR A 270 1.48 6.65 8.18
C TYR A 270 1.23 8.16 8.09
N LEU A 271 0.06 8.56 7.59
CA LEU A 271 -0.30 9.96 7.42
C LEU A 271 -0.40 10.67 8.78
N SER A 272 -0.91 9.95 9.78
CA SER A 272 -0.96 10.42 11.17
C SER A 272 0.42 10.55 11.79
N ALA A 273 1.28 9.55 11.63
CA ALA A 273 2.67 9.65 12.07
C ALA A 273 3.43 10.81 11.39
N ASP A 274 3.23 11.00 10.08
CA ASP A 274 3.87 12.08 9.31
C ASP A 274 3.36 13.47 9.74
N MET A 275 2.07 13.62 10.04
CA MET A 275 1.54 14.86 10.62
C MET A 275 2.10 15.11 12.03
N GLN A 276 2.18 14.08 12.87
CA GLN A 276 2.77 14.18 14.22
C GLN A 276 4.24 14.62 14.16
N PHE A 277 5.04 14.00 13.28
CA PHE A 277 6.43 14.41 13.07
C PHE A 277 6.51 15.84 12.55
N PHE A 278 5.64 16.24 11.61
CA PHE A 278 5.60 17.61 11.11
C PHE A 278 5.31 18.64 12.19
N ILE A 279 4.39 18.35 13.11
CA ILE A 279 4.08 19.22 14.24
C ILE A 279 5.33 19.40 15.13
N LEU A 280 6.09 18.32 15.37
CA LEU A 280 7.30 18.35 16.19
C LEU A 280 8.51 19.02 15.51
N THR A 281 8.59 18.96 14.17
CA THR A 281 9.77 19.42 13.42
C THR A 281 10.19 20.87 13.68
N PRO A 282 9.30 21.88 13.73
CA PRO A 282 9.70 23.25 14.05
C PRO A 282 10.42 23.40 15.39
N PHE A 283 10.05 22.61 16.40
CA PHE A 283 10.69 22.63 17.71
C PHE A 283 12.10 22.05 17.70
N LEU A 284 12.42 21.17 16.74
CA LEU A 284 13.76 20.63 16.53
C LEU A 284 14.60 21.55 15.61
N VAL A 285 13.98 22.10 14.58
CA VAL A 285 14.65 22.91 13.55
C VAL A 285 14.96 24.33 14.05
N TYR A 286 14.12 24.93 14.89
CA TYR A 286 14.36 26.29 15.39
C TYR A 286 15.64 26.38 16.26
N PRO A 287 15.88 25.50 17.26
CA PRO A 287 17.17 25.44 17.95
C PRO A 287 18.33 25.09 17.03
N LEU A 288 18.11 24.25 16.01
CA LEU A 288 19.15 23.91 15.03
C LEU A 288 19.58 25.12 14.19
N TRP A 289 18.65 26.03 13.89
CA TRP A 289 18.91 27.29 13.21
C TRP A 289 19.61 28.31 14.12
N ARG A 290 19.04 28.58 15.31
CA ARG A 290 19.50 29.65 16.22
C ARG A 290 20.73 29.27 17.04
N TRP A 291 20.77 28.05 17.56
CA TRP A 291 21.80 27.52 18.47
C TRP A 291 22.34 26.19 17.96
N GLN A 292 23.09 26.24 16.85
CA GLN A 292 23.53 25.05 16.11
C GLN A 292 24.15 23.93 16.96
N ARG A 293 24.90 24.24 18.03
CA ARG A 293 25.43 23.21 18.94
C ARG A 293 24.30 22.49 19.68
N MET A 294 23.43 23.25 20.34
CA MET A 294 22.31 22.72 21.12
C MET A 294 21.30 21.97 20.24
N GLY A 295 20.97 22.52 19.06
CA GLY A 295 20.09 21.85 18.11
C GLY A 295 20.66 20.54 17.55
N LYS A 296 21.97 20.47 17.29
CA LYS A 296 22.62 19.21 16.90
C LYS A 296 22.59 18.16 18.01
N VAL A 297 22.83 18.57 19.26
CA VAL A 297 22.73 17.69 20.43
C VAL A 297 21.30 17.17 20.59
N LEU A 298 20.30 18.05 20.52
CA LEU A 298 18.88 17.67 20.61
C LEU A 298 18.49 16.69 19.50
N LEU A 299 18.87 16.98 18.25
CA LEU A 299 18.60 16.08 17.13
C LEU A 299 19.34 14.74 17.29
N GLY A 300 20.55 14.74 17.85
CA GLY A 300 21.31 13.54 18.19
C GLY A 300 20.62 12.68 19.25
N LEU A 301 20.08 13.30 20.31
CA LEU A 301 19.30 12.60 21.34
C LEU A 301 18.02 11.97 20.78
N VAL A 302 17.29 12.70 19.93
CA VAL A 302 16.11 12.17 19.24
C VAL A 302 16.49 11.03 18.30
N THR A 303 17.65 11.12 17.63
CA THR A 303 18.18 10.03 16.79
C THR A 303 18.42 8.78 17.64
N LEU A 304 19.11 8.91 18.77
CA LEU A 304 19.37 7.80 19.67
C LEU A 304 18.07 7.18 20.20
N GLY A 305 17.12 8.01 20.65
CA GLY A 305 15.81 7.55 21.09
C GLY A 305 15.06 6.77 20.00
N SER A 306 15.09 7.24 18.76
CA SER A 306 14.42 6.58 17.63
C SER A 306 14.96 5.17 17.30
N ILE A 307 16.20 4.87 17.70
CA ILE A 307 16.84 3.55 17.54
C ILE A 307 16.57 2.69 18.77
N LEU A 308 16.74 3.26 19.97
CA LEU A 308 16.62 2.52 21.22
C LEU A 308 15.19 2.10 21.50
N THR A 309 14.19 2.97 21.30
CA THR A 309 12.79 2.69 21.66
C THR A 309 12.24 1.43 20.98
N PRO A 310 12.27 1.27 19.64
CA PRO A 310 11.79 0.04 19.01
C PRO A 310 12.60 -1.20 19.38
N GLY A 311 13.91 -1.07 19.63
CA GLY A 311 14.74 -2.18 20.10
C GLY A 311 14.39 -2.63 21.51
N LEU A 312 14.17 -1.69 22.43
CA LEU A 312 13.75 -1.97 23.80
C LEU A 312 12.37 -2.60 23.87
N ILE A 313 11.40 -2.07 23.10
CA ILE A 313 10.06 -2.66 23.01
C ILE A 313 10.16 -4.10 22.50
N ALA A 314 10.92 -4.35 21.44
CA ALA A 314 11.09 -5.70 20.91
C ALA A 314 11.80 -6.65 21.89
N TYR A 315 12.74 -6.14 22.70
CA TYR A 315 13.45 -6.92 23.70
C TYR A 315 12.56 -7.30 24.89
N VAL A 316 11.84 -6.33 25.45
CA VAL A 316 11.00 -6.50 26.65
C VAL A 316 9.76 -7.32 26.35
N ASP A 317 9.08 -7.02 25.24
CA ASP A 317 7.82 -7.67 24.88
C ASP A 317 8.02 -8.95 24.06
N HIS A 318 9.28 -9.38 23.86
CA HIS A 318 9.67 -10.53 23.04
C HIS A 318 9.04 -10.51 21.63
N LEU A 319 8.97 -9.32 21.02
CA LEU A 319 8.30 -9.12 19.73
C LEU A 319 9.23 -9.38 18.56
N VAL A 320 8.69 -10.05 17.56
CA VAL A 320 9.37 -10.27 16.29
C VAL A 320 9.18 -9.05 15.39
N PRO A 321 10.23 -8.45 14.80
CA PRO A 321 10.14 -7.22 14.02
C PRO A 321 9.66 -7.42 12.57
N THR A 322 8.74 -8.36 12.33
CA THR A 322 8.06 -8.57 11.04
C THR A 322 6.56 -8.69 11.24
N LEU A 323 5.78 -8.17 10.28
CA LEU A 323 4.33 -8.33 10.27
C LEU A 323 3.89 -9.71 9.77
N ILE A 324 4.79 -10.41 9.10
CA ILE A 324 4.54 -11.73 8.51
C ILE A 324 5.44 -12.72 9.24
N THR A 325 4.80 -13.56 10.04
CA THR A 325 5.45 -14.63 10.79
C THR A 325 4.81 -15.95 10.40
N SER A 326 5.61 -17.02 10.37
CA SER A 326 5.06 -18.39 10.30
C SER A 326 4.49 -18.85 11.66
N ARG A 327 4.81 -18.13 12.73
CA ARG A 327 4.45 -18.42 14.12
C ARG A 327 3.53 -17.33 14.71
N GLY A 328 2.35 -17.71 15.18
CA GLY A 328 1.53 -16.93 16.14
C GLY A 328 0.84 -15.66 15.61
N ASN A 329 0.29 -14.90 16.56
CA ASN A 329 -0.47 -13.66 16.31
C ASN A 329 0.48 -12.46 16.14
N SER A 330 0.47 -11.80 14.98
CA SER A 330 1.28 -10.60 14.71
C SER A 330 0.67 -9.30 15.22
N LEU A 331 -0.52 -9.34 15.84
CA LEU A 331 -1.22 -8.17 16.36
C LEU A 331 -0.40 -7.37 17.39
N PRO A 332 0.32 -7.97 18.36
CA PRO A 332 1.14 -7.22 19.31
C PRO A 332 2.27 -6.45 18.61
N THR A 333 3.01 -7.10 17.71
CA THR A 333 4.03 -6.44 16.88
C THR A 333 3.43 -5.29 16.06
N THR A 334 2.28 -5.51 15.44
CA THR A 334 1.61 -4.50 14.62
C THR A 334 1.24 -3.27 15.46
N LYS A 335 0.67 -3.50 16.65
CA LYS A 335 0.26 -2.41 17.55
C LYS A 335 1.44 -1.64 18.12
N SER A 336 2.49 -2.31 18.57
CA SER A 336 3.58 -1.68 19.33
C SER A 336 4.75 -1.21 18.45
N LEU A 337 5.06 -1.94 17.38
CA LEU A 337 6.24 -1.69 16.55
C LEU A 337 5.90 -1.16 15.15
N TYR A 338 4.67 -1.27 14.65
CA TYR A 338 4.33 -0.80 13.30
C TYR A 338 3.58 0.54 13.31
N PHE A 339 2.46 0.63 14.03
CA PHE A 339 1.63 1.85 14.01
C PHE A 339 2.21 3.01 14.81
N LYS A 340 2.89 2.73 15.94
CA LYS A 340 3.33 3.78 16.86
C LYS A 340 4.42 4.67 16.25
N PRO A 341 4.32 6.01 16.40
CA PRO A 341 5.25 6.94 15.75
C PRO A 341 6.68 6.81 16.28
N TRP A 342 6.88 6.53 17.57
CA TRP A 342 8.22 6.36 18.15
C TRP A 342 9.01 5.19 17.54
N ALA A 343 8.32 4.14 17.07
CA ALA A 343 8.96 3.03 16.36
C ALA A 343 9.30 3.38 14.89
N ARG A 344 8.78 4.49 14.35
CA ARG A 344 8.92 4.91 12.93
C ARG A 344 9.69 6.22 12.76
N ALA A 345 10.13 6.85 13.85
CA ALA A 345 10.80 8.15 13.82
C ALA A 345 12.20 8.13 13.16
N GLY A 346 12.91 7.01 13.20
CA GLY A 346 14.32 6.91 12.74
C GLY A 346 14.56 7.45 11.32
N PRO A 347 13.88 6.92 10.28
CA PRO A 347 14.02 7.43 8.92
C PRO A 347 13.68 8.93 8.78
N TYR A 348 12.66 9.42 9.49
CA TYR A 348 12.29 10.84 9.46
C TYR A 348 13.41 11.73 10.00
N VAL A 349 14.03 11.34 11.11
CA VAL A 349 15.18 12.04 11.72
C VAL A 349 16.41 12.01 10.82
N VAL A 350 16.68 10.90 10.14
CA VAL A 350 17.72 10.83 9.09
C VAL A 350 17.43 11.82 7.96
N GLY A 351 16.16 11.94 7.57
CA GLY A 351 15.68 12.99 6.67
C GLY A 351 16.05 14.38 7.17
N MET A 352 15.79 14.69 8.45
CA MET A 352 16.12 15.98 9.05
C MET A 352 17.63 16.30 9.01
N TRP A 353 18.48 15.33 9.36
CA TRP A 353 19.95 15.47 9.22
C TRP A 353 20.37 15.76 7.78
N THR A 354 19.77 15.05 6.83
CA THR A 354 20.06 15.23 5.40
C THR A 354 19.60 16.60 4.91
N GLY A 355 18.42 17.06 5.32
CA GLY A 355 17.90 18.39 5.00
C GLY A 355 18.79 19.51 5.54
N TYR A 356 19.29 19.36 6.78
CA TYR A 356 20.26 20.29 7.37
C TYR A 356 21.59 20.30 6.61
N LEU A 357 22.13 19.13 6.25
CA LEU A 357 23.36 19.00 5.45
C LEU A 357 23.22 19.68 4.08
N LEU A 358 22.11 19.43 3.37
CA LEU A 358 21.85 20.02 2.07
C LEU A 358 21.65 21.54 2.16
N PHE A 359 21.00 22.02 3.22
CA PHE A 359 20.85 23.44 3.48
C PHE A 359 22.20 24.14 3.68
N LYS A 360 23.08 23.59 4.53
CA LYS A 360 24.41 24.15 4.78
C LYS A 360 25.32 24.12 3.56
N THR A 361 25.12 23.16 2.67
CA THR A 361 25.94 23.00 1.45
C THR A 361 25.28 23.58 0.19
N ALA A 362 24.18 24.34 0.33
CA ALA A 362 23.46 24.96 -0.79
C ALA A 362 24.22 26.16 -1.39
N GLY A 363 25.06 26.85 -0.61
CA GLY A 363 25.79 28.07 -1.00
C GLY A 363 27.07 27.84 -1.83
N GLY A 364 27.16 26.77 -2.62
CA GLY A 364 28.29 26.54 -3.54
C GLY A 364 29.51 25.81 -2.96
N THR A 365 29.55 25.53 -1.65
CA THR A 365 30.57 24.64 -1.05
C THR A 365 30.30 23.19 -1.46
N THR A 366 30.82 22.82 -2.63
CA THR A 366 30.85 21.42 -3.07
C THR A 366 32.02 20.73 -2.40
N PHE A 367 31.78 20.07 -1.27
CA PHE A 367 32.76 19.10 -0.75
C PHE A 367 32.86 17.97 -1.78
N LYS A 368 33.91 17.99 -2.61
CA LYS A 368 34.16 16.97 -3.62
C LYS A 368 34.60 15.69 -2.92
N LEU A 369 33.71 14.70 -2.86
CA LEU A 369 34.07 13.38 -2.36
C LEU A 369 34.97 12.67 -3.38
N PRO A 370 36.07 12.03 -2.94
CA PRO A 370 36.91 11.24 -3.84
C PRO A 370 36.13 10.02 -4.36
N LYS A 371 36.42 9.60 -5.60
CA LYS A 371 35.71 8.50 -6.28
C LYS A 371 35.69 7.20 -5.46
N ARG A 372 36.75 6.92 -4.69
CA ARG A 372 36.84 5.76 -3.80
C ARG A 372 35.78 5.80 -2.68
N ILE A 373 35.56 6.95 -2.07
CA ILE A 373 34.53 7.11 -1.04
C ILE A 373 33.14 7.00 -1.66
N ILE A 374 32.91 7.58 -2.84
CA ILE A 374 31.63 7.44 -3.56
C ILE A 374 31.33 5.97 -3.84
N ALA A 375 32.31 5.21 -4.35
CA ALA A 375 32.16 3.78 -4.60
C ALA A 375 31.90 2.98 -3.31
N ALA A 376 32.62 3.29 -2.23
CA ALA A 376 32.39 2.68 -0.92
C ALA A 376 30.99 2.97 -0.38
N CYS A 377 30.51 4.22 -0.48
CA CYS A 377 29.15 4.57 -0.06
C CYS A 377 28.07 3.86 -0.87
N TRP A 378 28.26 3.67 -2.19
CA TRP A 378 27.36 2.86 -3.02
C TRP A 378 27.37 1.38 -2.64
N LEU A 379 28.55 0.81 -2.41
CA LEU A 379 28.70 -0.58 -1.98
C LEU A 379 28.03 -0.81 -0.62
N ILE A 380 28.36 0.03 0.37
CA ILE A 380 27.80 -0.04 1.73
C ILE A 380 26.29 0.17 1.69
N SER A 381 25.79 1.15 0.92
CA SER A 381 24.35 1.40 0.82
C SER A 381 23.61 0.23 0.18
N THR A 382 24.15 -0.36 -0.89
CA THR A 382 23.56 -1.54 -1.55
C THR A 382 23.57 -2.74 -0.63
N ALA A 383 24.70 -3.02 0.03
CA ALA A 383 24.82 -4.12 0.98
C ALA A 383 23.86 -3.95 2.17
N THR A 384 23.74 -2.73 2.70
CA THR A 384 22.81 -2.40 3.79
C THR A 384 21.36 -2.56 3.36
N ALA A 385 20.99 -2.10 2.17
CA ALA A 385 19.64 -2.25 1.64
C ALA A 385 19.26 -3.74 1.49
N LEU A 386 20.18 -4.56 0.95
CA LEU A 386 19.98 -6.00 0.85
C LEU A 386 19.92 -6.68 2.21
N ALA A 387 20.77 -6.29 3.17
CA ALA A 387 20.76 -6.83 4.52
C ALA A 387 19.46 -6.50 5.26
N VAL A 388 18.91 -5.28 5.09
CA VAL A 388 17.60 -4.92 5.62
C VAL A 388 16.53 -5.82 5.00
N LEU A 389 16.47 -5.92 3.67
CA LEU A 389 15.42 -6.66 2.98
C LEU A 389 15.46 -8.17 3.26
N LEU A 390 16.65 -8.78 3.22
CA LEU A 390 16.85 -10.22 3.44
C LEU A 390 16.95 -10.58 4.92
N GLY A 391 17.14 -9.61 5.81
CA GLY A 391 17.34 -9.83 7.25
C GLY A 391 16.17 -10.51 7.94
N ILE A 392 14.96 -10.47 7.34
CA ILE A 392 13.80 -11.17 7.88
C ILE A 392 13.70 -12.65 7.45
N LYS A 393 14.57 -13.14 6.55
CA LYS A 393 14.46 -14.50 5.97
C LYS A 393 14.34 -15.60 7.03
N SER A 394 15.22 -15.59 8.03
CA SER A 394 15.25 -16.62 9.07
C SER A 394 13.97 -16.64 9.93
N TYR A 395 13.26 -15.51 10.03
CA TYR A 395 12.02 -15.40 10.82
C TYR A 395 10.82 -16.10 10.16
N PHE A 396 10.94 -16.53 8.90
CA PHE A 396 9.91 -17.33 8.23
C PHE A 396 10.09 -18.82 8.47
N ASP A 397 11.27 -19.29 8.90
CA ASP A 397 11.47 -20.70 9.17
C ASP A 397 10.78 -21.10 10.49
N PRO A 398 9.77 -22.00 10.45
CA PRO A 398 9.07 -22.43 11.65
C PRO A 398 9.97 -23.14 12.67
N ASN A 399 11.18 -23.55 12.29
CA ASN A 399 12.14 -24.25 13.15
C ASN A 399 13.29 -23.34 13.63
N TYR A 400 13.30 -22.06 13.23
CA TYR A 400 14.36 -21.13 13.64
C TYR A 400 14.04 -20.49 14.99
N ASP A 401 14.92 -20.70 15.96
CA ASP A 401 14.84 -20.01 17.25
C ASP A 401 15.29 -18.56 17.07
N ILE A 402 14.33 -17.65 17.19
CA ILE A 402 14.56 -16.23 17.01
C ILE A 402 15.34 -15.71 18.22
N PRO A 403 16.61 -15.31 18.05
CA PRO A 403 17.37 -14.77 19.16
C PRO A 403 16.77 -13.42 19.57
N VAL A 404 16.33 -13.30 20.82
CA VAL A 404 15.68 -12.07 21.35
C VAL A 404 16.54 -10.83 21.09
N VAL A 405 17.85 -10.94 21.31
CA VAL A 405 18.80 -9.85 21.07
C VAL A 405 18.90 -9.52 19.57
N GLY A 406 18.93 -10.52 18.69
CA GLY A 406 18.98 -10.30 17.24
C GLY A 406 17.71 -9.63 16.72
N GLY A 407 16.54 -10.05 17.22
CA GLY A 407 15.25 -9.42 16.94
C GLY A 407 15.20 -7.97 17.41
N ALA A 408 15.66 -7.69 18.63
CA ALA A 408 15.71 -6.34 19.19
C ALA A 408 16.65 -5.42 18.41
N LEU A 409 17.86 -5.89 18.06
CA LEU A 409 18.81 -5.13 17.24
C LEU A 409 18.24 -4.82 15.86
N TYR A 410 17.61 -5.81 15.21
CA TYR A 410 16.97 -5.61 13.94
C TYR A 410 15.83 -4.58 14.08
N ALA A 411 14.94 -4.74 15.06
CA ALA A 411 13.84 -3.81 15.34
C ALA A 411 14.30 -2.36 15.48
N GLY A 412 15.40 -2.14 16.22
CA GLY A 412 15.99 -0.82 16.45
C GLY A 412 16.65 -0.20 15.22
N LEU A 413 17.40 -0.99 14.45
CA LEU A 413 18.31 -0.46 13.43
C LEU A 413 17.74 -0.45 12.01
N HIS A 414 16.95 -1.45 11.61
CA HIS A 414 16.63 -1.68 10.19
C HIS A 414 16.02 -0.46 9.48
N ARG A 415 15.10 0.25 10.16
CA ARG A 415 14.44 1.45 9.61
C ARG A 415 15.39 2.64 9.56
N PHE A 416 16.18 2.83 10.62
CA PHE A 416 17.16 3.91 10.69
C PHE A 416 18.19 3.78 9.57
N VAL A 417 18.78 2.58 9.40
CA VAL A 417 19.78 2.35 8.34
C VAL A 417 19.15 2.37 6.94
N TRP A 418 17.90 1.97 6.78
CA TRP A 418 17.15 2.19 5.53
C TRP A 418 17.04 3.68 5.19
N GLY A 419 16.73 4.52 6.18
CA GLY A 419 16.75 5.98 6.03
C GLY A 419 18.11 6.51 5.57
N LEU A 420 19.22 5.95 6.08
CA LEU A 420 20.58 6.33 5.65
C LEU A 420 20.87 5.95 4.19
N VAL A 421 20.41 4.77 3.75
CA VAL A 421 20.50 4.34 2.35
C VAL A 421 19.77 5.34 1.45
N VAL A 422 18.53 5.68 1.79
CA VAL A 422 17.73 6.65 1.02
C VAL A 422 18.37 8.04 1.03
N ALA A 423 18.87 8.49 2.19
CA ALA A 423 19.59 9.75 2.32
C ALA A 423 20.83 9.81 1.42
N TRP A 424 21.62 8.74 1.36
CA TRP A 424 22.78 8.67 0.46
C TRP A 424 22.35 8.80 -1.01
N VAL A 425 21.32 8.07 -1.44
CA VAL A 425 20.79 8.17 -2.82
C VAL A 425 20.38 9.61 -3.14
N ILE A 426 19.68 10.28 -2.23
CA ILE A 426 19.26 11.68 -2.41
C ILE A 426 20.47 12.61 -2.51
N VAL A 427 21.44 12.49 -1.59
CA VAL A 427 22.67 13.30 -1.61
C VAL A 427 23.46 13.06 -2.89
N ALA A 428 23.61 11.81 -3.32
CA ALA A 428 24.29 11.45 -4.55
C ALA A 428 23.59 12.01 -5.80
N CYS A 429 22.26 12.04 -5.84
CA CYS A 429 21.49 12.69 -6.91
C CYS A 429 21.69 14.21 -6.91
N VAL A 430 21.55 14.87 -5.76
CA VAL A 430 21.66 16.33 -5.64
C VAL A 430 23.09 16.84 -5.93
N LYS A 431 24.12 16.10 -5.52
CA LYS A 431 25.52 16.46 -5.72
C LYS A 431 26.13 15.93 -7.02
N GLY A 432 25.36 15.19 -7.83
CA GLY A 432 25.80 14.71 -9.15
C GLY A 432 26.67 13.43 -9.13
N TYR A 433 26.70 12.69 -8.03
CA TYR A 433 27.47 11.43 -7.89
C TYR A 433 26.71 10.18 -8.35
N ALA A 434 25.42 10.32 -8.69
CA ALA A 434 24.53 9.19 -8.97
C ALA A 434 24.50 8.73 -10.44
N GLY A 435 25.11 9.46 -11.38
CA GLY A 435 25.23 9.04 -12.79
C GLY A 435 23.92 8.50 -13.39
N TRP A 436 23.91 7.22 -13.75
CA TRP A 436 22.75 6.52 -14.32
C TRP A 436 21.54 6.44 -13.37
N VAL A 437 21.76 6.33 -12.05
CA VAL A 437 20.69 6.29 -11.05
C VAL A 437 19.91 7.61 -11.09
N ASN A 438 20.61 8.74 -11.20
CA ASN A 438 19.96 10.04 -11.33
C ASN A 438 19.19 10.16 -12.65
N ALA A 439 19.74 9.62 -13.74
CA ALA A 439 19.06 9.61 -15.04
C ALA A 439 17.75 8.80 -15.00
N PHE A 440 17.77 7.64 -14.36
CA PHE A 440 16.59 6.79 -14.17
C PHE A 440 15.55 7.44 -13.24
N LEU A 441 15.96 7.91 -12.05
CA LEU A 441 15.05 8.52 -11.08
C LEU A 441 14.48 9.88 -11.54
N SER A 442 15.17 10.56 -12.46
CA SER A 442 14.71 11.82 -13.06
C SER A 442 14.02 11.61 -14.41
N TRP A 443 13.60 10.38 -14.72
CA TRP A 443 12.89 10.08 -15.95
C TRP A 443 11.55 10.82 -15.98
N LYS A 444 11.26 11.47 -17.12
CA LYS A 444 10.10 12.36 -17.27
C LYS A 444 8.77 11.65 -17.00
N LEU A 445 8.68 10.35 -17.29
CA LEU A 445 7.49 9.53 -17.03
C LEU A 445 7.07 9.54 -15.56
N PHE A 446 8.04 9.58 -14.64
CA PHE A 446 7.74 9.58 -13.20
C PHE A 446 7.24 10.92 -12.68
N GLY A 447 7.35 11.99 -13.45
CA GLY A 447 6.88 13.33 -13.09
C GLY A 447 5.38 13.39 -12.79
N PRO A 448 4.50 13.14 -13.78
CA PRO A 448 3.04 13.11 -13.60
C PRO A 448 2.62 12.08 -12.55
N LEU A 449 3.15 10.85 -12.63
CA LEU A 449 2.82 9.77 -11.71
C LEU A 449 3.20 10.07 -10.25
N SER A 450 4.29 10.83 -10.03
CA SER A 450 4.68 11.24 -8.68
C SER A 450 3.72 12.26 -8.06
N ARG A 451 2.98 13.04 -8.86
CA ARG A 451 1.96 13.98 -8.36
C ARG A 451 0.73 13.25 -7.85
N LEU A 452 0.40 12.09 -8.44
CA LEU A 452 -0.73 11.24 -8.05
C LEU A 452 -0.47 10.42 -6.79
N THR A 453 0.79 10.33 -6.32
CA THR A 453 1.18 9.41 -5.23
C THR A 453 0.38 9.57 -3.95
N PHE A 454 -0.06 10.79 -3.60
CA PHE A 454 -0.88 11.03 -2.42
C PHE A 454 -2.27 10.41 -2.55
N CYS A 455 -3.02 10.75 -3.60
CA CYS A 455 -4.33 10.15 -3.83
C CYS A 455 -4.23 8.64 -4.10
N MET A 456 -3.18 8.19 -4.78
CA MET A 456 -2.91 6.77 -5.01
C MET A 456 -2.70 6.01 -3.70
N TYR A 457 -1.95 6.59 -2.77
CA TYR A 457 -1.80 6.03 -1.42
C TYR A 457 -3.14 5.90 -0.70
N LEU A 458 -4.01 6.91 -0.78
CA LEU A 458 -5.30 6.88 -0.10
C LEU A 458 -6.24 5.80 -0.62
N VAL A 459 -6.18 5.41 -1.90
CA VAL A 459 -7.14 4.46 -2.49
C VAL A 459 -6.60 3.06 -2.72
N SER A 460 -5.29 2.90 -2.94
CA SER A 460 -4.75 1.66 -3.50
C SER A 460 -5.04 0.43 -2.65
N TYR A 461 -5.00 0.57 -1.32
CA TYR A 461 -5.28 -0.52 -0.40
C TYR A 461 -6.76 -0.91 -0.41
N PHE A 462 -7.67 0.06 -0.44
CA PHE A 462 -9.11 -0.20 -0.44
C PHE A 462 -9.56 -0.83 -1.75
N ILE A 463 -8.97 -0.41 -2.87
CA ILE A 463 -9.18 -1.04 -4.18
C ILE A 463 -8.78 -2.51 -4.12
N GLN A 464 -7.57 -2.80 -3.63
CA GLN A 464 -7.08 -4.18 -3.48
C GLN A 464 -8.00 -5.02 -2.60
N MET A 465 -8.36 -4.52 -1.41
CA MET A 465 -9.22 -5.24 -0.49
C MET A 465 -10.63 -5.49 -1.07
N THR A 466 -11.20 -4.50 -1.77
CA THR A 466 -12.50 -4.64 -2.45
C THR A 466 -12.43 -5.74 -3.50
N LEU A 467 -11.36 -5.77 -4.30
CA LEU A 467 -11.16 -6.77 -5.35
C LEU A 467 -10.94 -8.17 -4.79
N HIS A 468 -10.26 -8.31 -3.64
CA HIS A 468 -10.01 -9.61 -3.04
C HIS A 468 -11.19 -10.16 -2.25
N LEU A 469 -11.89 -9.34 -1.46
CA LEU A 469 -12.97 -9.82 -0.58
C LEU A 469 -14.27 -10.13 -1.33
N ARG A 470 -14.44 -9.61 -2.55
CA ARG A 470 -15.56 -9.96 -3.44
C ARG A 470 -15.38 -11.29 -4.18
N LEU A 471 -14.19 -11.88 -4.15
CA LEU A 471 -13.89 -13.11 -4.88
C LEU A 471 -14.72 -14.26 -4.33
N ARG A 472 -15.43 -14.97 -5.22
CA ARG A 472 -16.24 -16.14 -4.87
C ARG A 472 -15.49 -17.45 -5.09
N GLN A 473 -14.36 -17.40 -5.80
CA GLN A 473 -13.51 -18.56 -6.06
C GLN A 473 -12.08 -18.26 -5.62
N PRO A 474 -11.35 -19.25 -5.06
CA PRO A 474 -9.95 -19.10 -4.72
C PRO A 474 -9.08 -19.04 -5.98
N PHE A 475 -7.92 -18.41 -5.86
CA PHE A 475 -6.89 -18.37 -6.90
C PHE A 475 -5.72 -19.25 -6.52
N TYR A 476 -4.97 -19.70 -7.53
CA TYR A 476 -3.69 -20.34 -7.26
C TYR A 476 -2.65 -19.25 -6.96
N TYR A 477 -1.93 -19.40 -5.85
CA TYR A 477 -0.88 -18.46 -5.47
C TYR A 477 0.43 -18.86 -6.13
N ASP A 478 0.80 -18.14 -7.18
CA ASP A 478 2.06 -18.28 -7.90
C ASP A 478 2.56 -16.90 -8.38
N SER A 479 3.86 -16.81 -8.68
CA SER A 479 4.50 -15.55 -9.08
C SER A 479 3.87 -14.89 -10.30
N TYR A 480 3.40 -15.67 -11.29
CA TYR A 480 2.81 -15.13 -12.51
C TYR A 480 1.46 -14.49 -12.22
N THR A 481 0.58 -15.20 -11.48
CA THR A 481 -0.71 -14.66 -11.05
C THR A 481 -0.53 -13.39 -10.21
N MET A 482 0.45 -13.38 -9.31
CA MET A 482 0.68 -12.21 -8.45
C MET A 482 1.16 -10.98 -9.26
N VAL A 483 2.06 -11.17 -10.23
CA VAL A 483 2.53 -10.09 -11.12
C VAL A 483 1.38 -9.50 -11.94
N ASN A 484 0.50 -10.34 -12.48
CA ASN A 484 -0.68 -9.87 -13.19
C ASN A 484 -1.61 -9.04 -12.29
N LEU A 485 -1.85 -9.52 -11.07
CA LEU A 485 -2.67 -8.79 -10.09
C LEU A 485 -2.03 -7.46 -9.70
N PHE A 486 -0.70 -7.39 -9.57
CA PHE A 486 -0.03 -6.13 -9.27
C PHE A 486 -0.23 -5.09 -10.38
N PHE A 487 -0.06 -5.47 -11.64
CA PHE A 487 -0.31 -4.54 -12.75
C PHE A 487 -1.77 -4.08 -12.79
N ALA A 488 -2.71 -4.99 -12.54
CA ALA A 488 -4.13 -4.64 -12.42
C ALA A 488 -4.36 -3.63 -11.28
N HIS A 489 -3.83 -3.89 -10.09
CA HIS A 489 -3.95 -2.98 -8.94
C HIS A 489 -3.28 -1.63 -9.18
N LEU A 490 -2.10 -1.62 -9.81
CA LEU A 490 -1.35 -0.40 -10.11
C LEU A 490 -2.13 0.48 -11.09
N ILE A 491 -2.61 -0.10 -12.20
CA ILE A 491 -3.37 0.65 -13.20
C ILE A 491 -4.66 1.18 -12.58
N MET A 492 -5.42 0.35 -11.87
CA MET A 492 -6.66 0.80 -11.21
C MET A 492 -6.40 1.91 -10.20
N SER A 493 -5.33 1.80 -9.41
CA SER A 493 -4.95 2.84 -8.44
C SER A 493 -4.56 4.15 -9.13
N ILE A 494 -3.86 4.10 -10.26
CA ILE A 494 -3.51 5.29 -11.07
C ILE A 494 -4.78 5.95 -11.61
N LEU A 495 -5.71 5.18 -12.19
CA LEU A 495 -6.97 5.71 -12.75
C LEU A 495 -7.82 6.42 -11.69
N VAL A 496 -8.05 5.76 -10.55
CA VAL A 496 -8.88 6.31 -9.47
C VAL A 496 -8.19 7.50 -8.80
N SER A 497 -6.88 7.42 -8.57
CA SER A 497 -6.14 8.53 -7.97
C SER A 497 -6.08 9.76 -8.87
N TYR A 498 -6.00 9.58 -10.18
CA TYR A 498 -6.08 10.68 -11.14
C TYR A 498 -7.41 11.42 -11.02
N ALA A 499 -8.53 10.68 -11.01
CA ALA A 499 -9.86 11.28 -10.84
C ALA A 499 -9.96 12.07 -9.52
N LEU A 500 -9.48 11.50 -8.41
CA LEU A 500 -9.48 12.18 -7.11
C LEU A 500 -8.58 13.41 -7.08
N THR A 501 -7.39 13.34 -7.68
CA THR A 501 -6.47 14.49 -7.73
C THR A 501 -7.09 15.63 -8.54
N VAL A 502 -7.70 15.34 -9.70
CA VAL A 502 -8.31 16.39 -10.54
C VAL A 502 -9.57 16.97 -9.90
N LEU A 503 -10.45 16.13 -9.36
CA LEU A 503 -11.74 16.56 -8.84
C LEU A 503 -11.65 17.24 -7.46
N LEU A 504 -10.61 16.94 -6.68
CA LEU A 504 -10.52 17.40 -5.29
C LEU A 504 -9.18 18.09 -5.02
N GLU A 505 -8.07 17.36 -5.13
CA GLU A 505 -6.77 17.88 -4.72
C GLU A 505 -6.40 19.18 -5.45
N MET A 506 -6.59 19.22 -6.77
CA MET A 506 -6.28 20.39 -7.59
C MET A 506 -7.14 21.62 -7.25
N PRO A 507 -8.50 21.54 -7.15
CA PRO A 507 -9.32 22.64 -6.69
C PRO A 507 -8.92 23.19 -5.32
N PHE A 508 -8.70 22.32 -4.33
CA PHE A 508 -8.30 22.75 -2.98
C PHE A 508 -6.90 23.37 -2.96
N LEU A 509 -5.96 22.88 -3.76
CA LEU A 509 -4.65 23.52 -3.95
C LEU A 509 -4.75 24.92 -4.56
N HIS A 510 -5.67 25.14 -5.50
CA HIS A 510 -5.90 26.47 -6.06
C HIS A 510 -6.62 27.39 -5.07
N LEU A 511 -7.57 26.86 -4.30
CA LEU A 511 -8.26 27.61 -3.26
C LEU A 511 -7.28 28.08 -2.17
N ASP A 512 -6.36 27.21 -1.72
CA ASP A 512 -5.29 27.59 -0.79
C ASP A 512 -4.44 28.75 -1.35
N LYS A 513 -4.03 28.67 -2.63
CA LYS A 513 -3.31 29.77 -3.28
C LYS A 513 -4.13 31.06 -3.36
N LEU A 514 -5.44 30.99 -3.60
CA LEU A 514 -6.30 32.17 -3.70
C LEU A 514 -6.55 32.82 -2.33
N LEU A 515 -6.81 32.02 -1.31
CA LEU A 515 -7.07 32.48 0.06
C LEU A 515 -5.81 33.07 0.70
N PHE A 516 -4.65 32.44 0.50
CA PHE A 516 -3.43 32.79 1.21
C PHE A 516 -2.37 33.48 0.34
N GLY A 517 -2.43 33.36 -0.98
CA GLY A 517 -1.54 34.10 -1.90
C GLY A 517 -1.75 35.61 -1.84
N LYS A 518 -2.99 36.05 -1.55
CA LYS A 518 -3.30 37.48 -1.31
C LYS A 518 -2.68 38.03 -0.02
N MET A 519 -2.46 37.20 1.01
CA MET A 519 -1.82 37.66 2.26
C MET A 519 -0.32 37.94 2.12
N VAL A 520 0.37 37.22 1.22
CA VAL A 520 1.78 37.51 0.88
C VAL A 520 1.88 38.82 0.11
N HIS A 521 0.96 39.08 -0.81
CA HIS A 521 0.96 40.32 -1.59
C HIS A 521 0.58 41.55 -0.76
N ARG A 522 -0.38 41.42 0.15
CA ARG A 522 -0.85 42.51 1.04
C ARG A 522 0.17 42.88 2.12
N LYS A 523 0.97 41.91 2.63
CA LYS A 523 2.12 42.19 3.51
C LYS A 523 3.30 42.83 2.77
N GLY A 524 3.52 42.47 1.50
CA GLY A 524 4.52 43.14 0.65
C GLY A 524 4.17 44.60 0.38
N GLN A 525 2.89 44.90 0.11
CA GLN A 525 2.42 46.26 -0.12
C GLN A 525 2.40 47.13 1.15
N HIS A 526 2.05 46.58 2.32
CA HIS A 526 2.17 47.32 3.59
C HIS A 526 3.63 47.57 4.01
N SER A 527 4.53 46.60 3.80
CA SER A 527 5.96 46.77 4.09
C SER A 527 6.64 47.79 3.17
N LEU A 528 6.23 47.87 1.91
CA LEU A 528 6.70 48.89 0.96
C LEU A 528 6.10 50.27 1.28
N ALA A 529 4.85 50.34 1.74
CA ALA A 529 4.23 51.60 2.18
C ALA A 529 4.88 52.17 3.44
N ASP A 530 5.24 51.33 4.42
CA ASP A 530 5.93 51.77 5.65
C ASP A 530 7.40 52.16 5.39
N SER A 531 8.11 51.49 4.48
CA SER A 531 9.48 51.90 4.10
C SER A 531 9.50 53.21 3.30
N THR A 532 8.44 53.51 2.54
CA THR A 532 8.34 54.78 1.79
C THR A 532 7.94 55.94 2.71
N ARG A 533 7.35 55.68 3.88
CA ARG A 533 6.98 56.70 4.87
C ARG A 533 8.14 57.08 5.80
N GLN A 534 9.12 56.19 6.01
CA GLN A 534 10.33 56.48 6.80
C GLN A 534 11.45 57.17 6.01
N VAL A 535 11.33 57.30 4.69
CA VAL A 535 12.30 58.00 3.83
C VAL A 535 11.89 59.47 3.57
N ASN A 536 10.70 59.89 4.02
CA ASN A 536 10.15 61.24 3.81
C ASN A 536 9.87 62.01 5.12
N VAL A 537 10.63 61.78 6.19
CA VAL A 537 10.64 62.62 7.40
C VAL A 537 12.08 62.94 7.80
#